data_AF-A0A6P4J455-F1
#
_entry.id   AF-A0A6P4J455-F1
#
_cell.length_a   1.000
_cell.length_b   1.000
_cell.length_c   1.000
_cell.angle_alpha   90.00
_cell.angle_beta   90.00
_cell.angle_gamma   90.00
#
_symmetry.space_group_name_H-M   'P 1'
#
loop_
_entity.id
_entity.type
_entity.pdbx_description
1 polymer ?
#
loop_
_entity_poly.entity_id
_entity_poly.type
_entity_poly.pdbx_seq_one_letter_code
_entity_poly.pdbx_strand_id
1 'polypeptide(L)'
;MELHFAGEPIPDLCADSFTCPNCGELGFSADELMAHVRIRHSDARTAVICPLCVAVPSAHPARVDNLLSHLSTAHHYSAGGGFRLAGTVPPVTHHVLPTAEGPQVRFILPDEQSEVEW
;
A
#
# COMPACT_ATOMS: atom_id res chain seq x y z
N MET A 1 -17.59 -9.19 22.72
CA MET A 1 -17.28 -9.76 21.40
C MET A 1 -15.80 -9.53 21.18
N GLU A 2 -14.98 -10.54 21.48
CA GLU A 2 -13.52 -10.45 21.33
C GLU A 2 -13.18 -10.76 19.87
N LEU A 3 -12.63 -9.78 19.17
CA LEU A 3 -12.14 -9.96 17.80
C LEU A 3 -10.78 -10.67 17.88
N HIS A 4 -10.81 -11.99 17.81
CA HIS A 4 -9.58 -12.78 17.68
C HIS A 4 -9.07 -12.62 16.24
N PHE A 5 -8.10 -11.73 16.04
CA PHE A 5 -7.31 -11.73 14.81
C PHE A 5 -6.49 -13.01 14.81
N ALA A 6 -6.84 -13.94 13.92
CA ALA A 6 -6.22 -15.26 13.80
C ALA A 6 -4.84 -15.18 13.15
N GLY A 7 -3.91 -14.39 13.70
CA GLY A 7 -2.48 -14.46 13.45
C GLY A 7 -2.01 -14.51 11.99
N GLU A 8 -2.82 -14.05 11.03
CA GLU A 8 -2.39 -14.03 9.63
C GLU A 8 -1.16 -13.14 9.51
N PRO A 9 -0.14 -13.56 8.76
CA PRO A 9 1.08 -12.79 8.61
C PRO A 9 0.73 -11.41 8.07
N ILE A 10 1.24 -10.37 8.73
CA ILE A 10 1.04 -8.99 8.28
C ILE A 10 1.56 -8.90 6.84
N PRO A 11 0.73 -8.45 5.89
CA PRO A 11 1.15 -8.37 4.50
C PRO A 11 2.33 -7.41 4.35
N ASP A 12 3.30 -7.78 3.50
CA ASP A 12 4.50 -6.97 3.23
C ASP A 12 4.14 -5.63 2.54
N LEU A 13 2.95 -5.56 1.93
CA LEU A 13 2.39 -4.38 1.26
C LEU A 13 1.17 -3.87 2.03
N CYS A 14 1.02 -2.56 2.17
CA CYS A 14 -0.15 -1.92 2.78
C CYS A 14 -1.27 -1.59 1.78
N ALA A 15 -1.13 -1.98 0.51
CA ALA A 15 -2.11 -1.74 -0.55
C ALA A 15 -2.22 -2.96 -1.47
N ASP A 16 -3.45 -3.29 -1.87
CA ASP A 16 -3.77 -4.43 -2.74
C ASP A 16 -4.11 -4.00 -4.19
N SER A 17 -4.19 -2.70 -4.45
CA SER A 17 -4.49 -2.13 -5.77
C SER A 17 -3.57 -0.97 -6.10
N PHE A 18 -3.10 -0.92 -7.34
CA PHE A 18 -2.06 -0.03 -7.81
C PHE A 18 -2.46 0.68 -9.10
N THR A 19 -1.85 1.84 -9.28
CA THR A 19 -1.95 2.66 -10.50
C THR A 19 -0.67 2.50 -11.31
N CYS A 20 -0.79 2.31 -12.62
CA CYS A 20 0.35 2.38 -13.52
C CYS A 20 0.86 3.83 -13.60
N PRO A 21 2.09 4.14 -13.14
CA PRO A 21 2.58 5.51 -13.17
C PRO A 21 2.99 5.97 -14.58
N ASN A 22 3.11 5.06 -15.56
CA ASN A 22 3.41 5.41 -16.95
C ASN A 22 2.19 5.94 -17.71
N CYS A 23 0.98 5.47 -17.39
CA CYS A 23 -0.23 5.80 -18.15
C CYS A 23 -1.46 6.19 -17.31
N GLY A 24 -1.40 6.03 -15.98
CA GLY A 24 -2.49 6.39 -15.06
C GLY A 24 -3.62 5.36 -14.96
N GLU A 25 -3.54 4.22 -15.66
CA GLU A 25 -4.54 3.15 -15.53
C GLU A 25 -4.52 2.57 -14.10
N LEU A 26 -5.71 2.36 -13.53
CA LEU A 26 -5.94 2.04 -12.12
C LEU A 26 -6.42 0.59 -11.96
N GLY A 27 -6.39 0.08 -10.73
CA GLY A 27 -7.08 -1.15 -10.38
C GLY A 27 -6.25 -2.41 -10.52
N PHE A 28 -4.93 -2.30 -10.67
CA PHE A 28 -4.06 -3.46 -10.83
C PHE A 28 -3.66 -4.06 -9.49
N SER A 29 -3.74 -5.38 -9.35
CA SER A 29 -2.89 -6.09 -8.39
C SER A 29 -1.40 -5.93 -8.75
N ALA A 30 -0.50 -6.33 -7.84
CA ALA A 30 0.94 -6.24 -8.09
C ALA A 30 1.37 -7.00 -9.37
N ASP A 31 0.76 -8.17 -9.60
CA ASP A 31 1.06 -9.03 -10.74
C ASP A 31 0.49 -8.46 -12.04
N GLU A 32 -0.74 -7.96 -12.00
CA GLU A 32 -1.36 -7.32 -13.16
C GLU A 32 -0.60 -6.04 -13.55
N LEU A 33 -0.08 -5.29 -12.59
CA LEU A 33 0.74 -4.12 -12.87
C LEU A 33 2.03 -4.52 -13.60
N MET A 34 2.71 -5.58 -13.15
CA MET A 34 3.92 -6.07 -13.83
C MET A 34 3.62 -6.52 -15.26
N ALA A 35 2.54 -7.29 -15.46
CA ALA A 35 2.11 -7.73 -16.78
C ALA A 35 1.74 -6.55 -17.68
N HIS A 36 0.98 -5.59 -17.17
CA HIS A 36 0.60 -4.35 -17.86
C HIS A 36 1.84 -3.58 -18.32
N VAL A 37 2.78 -3.31 -17.42
CA VAL A 37 4.01 -2.55 -17.72
C VAL A 37 4.84 -3.29 -18.76
N ARG A 38 4.93 -4.62 -18.67
CA ARG A 38 5.65 -5.46 -19.64
C ARG A 38 5.07 -5.37 -21.05
N ILE A 39 3.75 -5.36 -21.18
CA ILE A 39 3.05 -5.38 -22.48
C ILE A 39 2.99 -3.96 -23.08
N ARG A 40 2.73 -2.95 -22.27
CA ARG A 40 2.41 -1.58 -22.76
C ARG A 40 3.56 -0.60 -22.65
N HIS A 41 4.56 -0.90 -21.81
CA HIS A 41 5.62 0.03 -21.43
C HIS A 41 7.00 -0.65 -21.35
N SER A 42 7.25 -1.67 -22.19
CA SER A 42 8.51 -2.43 -22.24
C SER A 42 9.76 -1.55 -22.36
N ASP A 43 9.65 -0.47 -23.13
CA ASP A 43 10.75 0.44 -23.48
C ASP A 43 10.56 1.84 -22.89
N ALA A 44 9.60 2.02 -21.98
CA ALA A 44 9.37 3.31 -21.34
C ALA A 44 10.55 3.69 -20.45
N ARG A 45 11.07 4.92 -20.64
CA ARG A 45 12.17 5.51 -19.86
C ARG A 45 11.73 6.68 -18.98
N THR A 46 10.43 6.81 -18.76
CA THR A 46 9.87 7.87 -17.92
C THR A 46 10.25 7.60 -16.47
N ALA A 47 10.97 8.52 -15.85
CA ALA A 47 11.34 8.40 -14.45
C ALA A 47 10.08 8.42 -13.57
N VAL A 48 9.80 7.34 -12.84
CA VAL A 48 8.62 7.16 -11.99
C VAL A 48 9.02 6.65 -10.61
N ILE A 49 8.15 6.79 -9.62
CA ILE A 49 8.30 6.10 -8.34
C ILE A 49 7.54 4.77 -8.45
N CYS A 50 8.17 3.66 -8.07
CA CYS A 50 7.51 2.36 -8.09
C CYS A 50 6.37 2.32 -7.05
N PRO A 51 5.12 2.04 -7.45
CA PRO A 51 3.99 2.03 -6.53
C PRO A 51 4.04 0.86 -5.54
N LEU A 52 4.73 -0.24 -5.87
CA LEU A 52 4.95 -1.34 -4.94
C LEU A 52 5.92 -0.96 -3.83
N CYS A 53 6.98 -0.21 -4.12
CA CYS A 53 7.92 0.26 -3.09
C CYS A 53 7.26 1.27 -2.13
N VAL A 54 6.34 2.10 -2.63
CA VAL A 54 5.61 3.08 -1.79
C VAL A 54 4.66 2.38 -0.82
N ALA A 55 4.13 1.22 -1.21
CA ALA A 55 3.25 0.44 -0.35
C ALA A 55 3.98 -0.35 0.76
N VAL A 56 5.29 -0.18 0.92
CA VAL A 56 6.07 -0.78 2.00
C VAL A 56 6.28 0.25 3.11
N PRO A 57 5.69 0.06 4.32
CA PRO A 57 5.71 1.08 5.37
C PRO A 57 7.11 1.53 5.83
N SER A 58 8.11 0.65 5.70
CA SER A 58 9.50 0.90 6.12
C SER A 58 10.42 1.32 4.97
N ALA A 59 9.94 1.41 3.73
CA ALA A 59 10.77 1.71 2.57
C ALA A 59 10.99 3.21 2.35
N HIS A 60 12.11 3.53 1.68
CA HIS A 60 12.36 4.85 1.11
C HIS A 60 12.42 4.72 -0.43
N PRO A 61 11.26 4.81 -1.11
CA PRO A 61 11.19 4.61 -2.55
C PRO A 61 11.87 5.76 -3.30
N ALA A 62 12.80 5.42 -4.19
CA ALA A 62 13.45 6.36 -5.09
C ALA A 62 12.79 6.35 -6.48
N ARG A 63 13.08 7.37 -7.29
CA ARG A 63 12.69 7.37 -8.71
C ARG A 63 13.53 6.33 -9.47
N VAL A 64 12.87 5.57 -10.34
CA VAL A 64 13.48 4.61 -11.27
C VAL A 64 13.21 5.07 -12.70
N ASP A 65 14.18 4.88 -13.59
CA ASP A 65 14.11 5.28 -14.99
C ASP A 65 13.38 4.24 -15.86
N ASN A 66 13.48 2.95 -15.52
CA ASN A 66 12.75 1.86 -16.16
C ASN A 66 12.00 1.03 -15.13
N LEU A 67 10.67 1.23 -15.09
CA LEU A 67 9.80 0.53 -14.14
C LEU A 67 9.77 -0.99 -14.39
N LEU A 68 9.80 -1.47 -15.63
CA LEU A 68 9.78 -2.89 -15.93
C LEU A 68 11.03 -3.61 -15.39
N SER A 69 12.19 -3.02 -15.62
CA SER A 69 13.47 -3.56 -15.14
C SER A 69 13.49 -3.58 -13.61
N HIS A 70 13.03 -2.50 -12.98
CA HIS A 70 12.92 -2.43 -11.53
C HIS A 70 11.96 -3.50 -10.97
N LEU A 71 10.75 -3.62 -11.53
CA LEU A 71 9.79 -4.64 -11.13
C LEU A 71 10.38 -6.04 -11.31
N SER A 72 11.08 -6.34 -12.41
CA SER A 72 11.63 -7.68 -12.64
C SER A 72 12.77 -8.07 -11.67
N THR A 73 13.44 -7.09 -11.07
CA THR A 73 14.67 -7.31 -10.28
C THR A 73 14.45 -7.15 -8.78
N ALA A 74 13.79 -6.07 -8.38
CA ALA A 74 13.45 -5.78 -6.98
C ALA A 74 12.20 -6.53 -6.54
N HIS A 75 11.36 -6.92 -7.51
CA HIS A 75 10.05 -7.45 -7.25
C HIS A 75 9.89 -8.89 -7.84
N HIS A 76 10.06 -9.94 -7.02
CA HIS A 76 9.88 -11.34 -7.43
C HIS A 76 8.42 -11.82 -7.31
N TYR A 77 7.91 -12.38 -8.42
CA TYR A 77 6.64 -13.11 -8.45
C TYR A 77 6.76 -14.41 -7.66
N SER A 78 5.97 -14.59 -6.60
CA SER A 78 5.84 -15.88 -5.93
C SER A 78 4.55 -16.56 -6.38
N ALA A 79 4.65 -17.82 -6.82
CA ALA A 79 3.53 -18.63 -7.33
C ALA A 79 2.37 -18.86 -6.31
N GLY A 80 2.51 -18.38 -5.07
CA GLY A 80 1.46 -18.36 -4.05
C GLY A 80 0.67 -17.05 -3.97
N GLY A 81 0.73 -16.18 -4.97
CA GLY A 81 -0.06 -14.93 -5.04
C GLY A 81 0.51 -13.79 -4.21
N GLY A 82 1.83 -13.76 -4.02
CA GLY A 82 2.50 -12.80 -3.16
C GLY A 82 3.71 -12.17 -3.81
N PHE A 83 3.74 -10.86 -3.80
CA PHE A 83 4.87 -10.06 -4.21
C PHE A 83 5.90 -10.02 -3.05
N ARG A 84 7.00 -10.79 -3.12
CA ARG A 84 8.03 -10.79 -2.05
C ARG A 84 9.16 -9.82 -2.38
N LEU A 85 9.35 -8.82 -1.53
CA LEU A 85 10.51 -7.93 -1.60
C LEU A 85 11.78 -8.77 -1.38
N ALA A 86 12.75 -8.66 -2.27
CA ALA A 86 14.02 -9.34 -2.10
C ALA A 86 14.77 -8.74 -0.89
N GLY A 87 14.65 -9.34 0.30
CA GLY A 87 15.53 -9.05 1.44
C GLY A 87 14.88 -8.82 2.81
N THR A 88 13.55 -8.84 2.97
CA THR A 88 12.91 -8.66 4.29
C THR A 88 12.60 -10.01 4.93
N VAL A 89 13.59 -10.61 5.61
CA VAL A 89 13.26 -11.48 6.75
C VAL A 89 12.73 -10.56 7.85
N PRO A 90 11.46 -10.65 8.26
CA PRO A 90 11.01 -9.84 9.39
C PRO A 90 11.76 -10.31 10.64
N PRO A 91 12.48 -9.43 11.37
CA PRO A 91 12.88 -9.78 12.71
C PRO A 91 11.61 -10.02 13.52
N VAL A 92 11.50 -11.20 14.15
CA VAL A 92 10.44 -11.46 15.14
C VAL A 92 10.72 -10.57 16.34
N THR A 93 10.27 -9.32 16.25
CA THR A 93 10.17 -8.45 17.41
C THR A 93 8.84 -8.73 18.07
N HIS A 94 8.87 -9.40 19.22
CA HIS A 94 7.77 -9.45 20.18
C HIS A 94 7.51 -8.02 20.69
N HIS A 95 6.82 -7.20 19.91
CA HIS A 95 6.32 -5.91 20.36
C HIS A 95 4.93 -6.12 20.94
N VAL A 96 4.83 -6.05 22.28
CA VAL A 96 3.57 -5.78 22.96
C VAL A 96 3.17 -4.35 22.57
N LEU A 97 2.12 -4.21 21.75
CA LEU A 97 1.54 -2.90 21.48
C LEU A 97 1.02 -2.29 22.78
N PRO A 98 1.36 -1.03 23.13
CA PRO A 98 0.57 -0.28 24.10
C PRO A 98 -0.85 -0.11 23.55
N THR A 99 -1.84 -0.32 24.41
CA THR A 99 -3.27 -0.14 24.12
C THR A 99 -3.51 1.17 23.37
N ALA A 100 -4.10 1.07 22.18
CA ALA A 100 -4.55 2.22 21.41
C ALA A 100 -5.67 2.94 22.19
N GLU A 101 -5.31 3.99 22.92
CA GLU A 101 -6.25 5.04 23.30
C GLU A 101 -6.62 5.81 22.01
N GLY A 102 -7.75 5.41 21.43
CA GLY A 102 -8.29 6.03 20.22
C GLY A 102 -8.49 7.54 20.39
N PRO A 103 -8.42 8.33 19.31
CA PRO A 103 -8.61 9.77 19.39
C PRO A 103 -10.06 10.07 19.81
N GLN A 104 -10.23 10.77 20.93
CA GLN A 104 -11.53 11.23 21.43
C GLN A 104 -12.03 12.37 20.54
N VAL A 105 -12.74 12.06 19.46
CA VAL A 105 -13.43 13.08 18.65
C VAL A 105 -14.70 13.51 19.39
N ARG A 106 -14.67 14.69 20.00
CA ARG A 106 -15.83 15.30 20.66
C ARG A 106 -16.70 15.96 19.60
N PHE A 107 -17.79 15.31 19.22
CA PHE A 107 -18.82 15.93 18.38
C PHE A 107 -19.47 17.07 19.16
N ILE A 108 -19.27 18.31 18.70
CA ILE A 108 -20.02 19.48 19.18
C ILE A 108 -21.33 19.48 18.38
N LEU A 109 -22.45 19.17 19.05
CA LEU A 109 -23.78 19.38 18.49
C LEU A 109 -24.00 20.89 18.30
N PRO A 110 -24.56 21.33 17.16
CA PRO A 110 -24.96 22.73 17.00
C PRO A 110 -26.08 23.06 18.00
N ASP A 111 -25.89 24.18 18.67
CA ASP A 111 -26.81 24.81 19.61
C ASP A 111 -28.00 25.37 18.82
N GLU A 112 -29.16 24.74 18.91
CA GLU A 112 -30.39 25.22 18.29
C GLU A 112 -31.04 26.25 19.23
N GLN A 113 -30.49 27.46 19.25
CA GLN A 113 -31.07 28.62 19.92
C GLN A 113 -31.79 29.51 18.91
N SER A 114 -33.12 29.55 19.07
CA SER A 114 -34.03 30.70 18.87
C SER A 114 -34.10 31.28 17.44
N GLU A 115 -35.25 31.53 16.81
CA GLU A 115 -36.47 32.18 17.30
C GLU A 115 -37.64 31.84 16.35
N VAL A 116 -38.83 31.58 16.89
CA VAL A 116 -40.09 31.88 16.19
C VAL A 116 -41.01 32.62 17.17
N GLU A 117 -40.88 33.94 17.15
CA GLU A 117 -41.91 34.88 17.58
C GLU A 117 -42.99 34.94 16.48
N TRP A 118 -44.27 34.79 16.86
CA TRP A 118 -45.51 35.46 16.41
C TRP A 118 -46.74 34.62 16.80
#